data_AF-A0A814J0U0-F1
#
_entry.id   AF-A0A814J0U0-F1
#
_cell.length_a   1.000
_cell.length_b   1.000
_cell.length_c   1.000
_cell.angle_alpha   90.00
_cell.angle_beta   90.00
_cell.angle_gamma   90.00
#
_symmetry.space_group_name_H-M   'P 1'
#
loop_
_entity.id
_entity.type
_entity.pdbx_description
1 polymer ?
#
loop_
_entity_poly.entity_id
_entity_poly.type
_entity_poly.pdbx_seq_one_letter_code
_entity_poly.pdbx_strand_id
1 'polypeptide(L)'
;MDKDRKLDFHVDDSAVTLNLCLGTEFTDGQLYFGGVRCSSHTGTTAPRHDEEFYLEHQVGMACLHLGNHRHKALPITSGQRLNLILWCRSSNFDSEKEKNGEDTCPTWCGYHQIENVHDI
;
A
#
# COMPACT_ATOMS: atom_id res chain seq x y z
N MET A 1 1.53 -23.51 11.24
CA MET A 1 2.59 -22.59 11.70
C MET A 1 3.04 -21.68 10.55
N ASP A 2 2.11 -21.23 9.69
CA ASP A 2 2.40 -20.70 8.34
C ASP A 2 1.77 -19.30 8.12
N LYS A 3 1.36 -18.63 9.22
CA LYS A 3 0.42 -17.50 9.15
C LYS A 3 1.04 -16.16 8.74
N ASP A 4 2.37 -16.05 8.70
CA ASP A 4 3.06 -14.77 8.48
C ASP A 4 4.08 -14.82 7.33
N ARG A 5 3.87 -15.69 6.34
CA ARG A 5 4.77 -15.77 5.18
C ARG A 5 4.56 -14.66 4.17
N LYS A 6 3.31 -14.21 4.04
CA LYS A 6 2.87 -13.17 3.12
C LYS A 6 1.74 -12.38 3.77
N LEU A 7 1.48 -11.20 3.22
CA LEU A 7 0.28 -10.43 3.51
C LEU A 7 -0.38 -10.12 2.18
N ASP A 8 -1.66 -10.46 2.04
CA ASP A 8 -2.39 -10.30 0.77
C ASP A 8 -2.56 -8.83 0.38
N PHE A 9 -3.06 -8.58 -0.83
CA PHE A 9 -3.22 -7.21 -1.36
C PHE A 9 -4.30 -6.43 -0.58
N HIS A 10 -3.91 -5.31 0.01
CA HIS A 10 -4.75 -4.51 0.90
C HIS A 10 -4.33 -3.04 0.90
N VAL A 11 -5.06 -2.24 1.69
CA VAL A 11 -4.70 -0.88 2.11
C VAL A 11 -4.64 -0.85 3.62
N ASP A 12 -3.88 0.09 4.17
CA ASP A 12 -3.88 0.34 5.61
C ASP A 12 -4.99 1.30 6.01
N ASP A 13 -5.53 1.10 7.21
CA ASP A 13 -6.41 2.06 7.85
C ASP A 13 -5.59 3.18 8.54
N SER A 14 -4.82 3.92 7.74
CA SER A 14 -3.92 4.99 8.18
C SER A 14 -3.91 6.15 7.17
N ALA A 15 -3.45 7.33 7.58
CA ALA A 15 -3.10 8.39 6.65
C ALA A 15 -1.77 8.05 5.97
N VAL A 16 -0.80 7.64 6.79
CA VAL A 16 0.54 7.23 6.37
C VAL A 16 0.97 6.01 7.19
N THR A 17 1.65 5.07 6.56
CA THR A 17 2.27 3.92 7.21
C THR A 17 3.78 4.00 7.08
N LEU A 18 4.48 3.77 8.18
CA LEU A 18 5.93 3.54 8.22
C LEU A 18 6.18 2.04 8.47
N ASN A 19 6.91 1.40 7.58
CA ASN A 19 7.34 -0.01 7.71
C ASN A 19 8.87 -0.06 7.73
N LEU A 20 9.46 -0.33 8.90
CA LEU A 20 10.90 -0.42 9.11
C LEU A 20 11.31 -1.88 9.28
N CYS A 21 12.21 -2.37 8.43
CA CYS A 21 12.81 -3.69 8.61
C CYS A 21 13.88 -3.63 9.72
N LEU A 22 13.53 -4.15 10.92
CA LEU A 22 14.37 -4.08 12.11
C LEU A 22 15.53 -5.09 12.09
N GLY A 23 15.46 -6.14 11.27
CA GLY A 23 16.49 -7.18 11.19
C GLY A 23 15.92 -8.58 11.03
N THR A 24 16.82 -9.57 11.12
CA THR A 24 16.74 -11.00 10.72
C THR A 24 17.11 -11.29 9.26
N GLU A 25 17.64 -12.48 9.01
CA GLU A 25 18.01 -12.95 7.67
C GLU A 25 16.80 -13.60 7.01
N PHE A 26 16.47 -13.17 5.79
CA PHE A 26 15.42 -13.75 4.96
C PHE A 26 15.76 -13.64 3.48
N THR A 27 15.03 -14.40 2.67
CA THR A 27 15.14 -14.39 1.20
C THR A 27 13.77 -14.09 0.60
N ASP A 28 13.76 -13.32 -0.48
CA ASP A 28 12.56 -12.77 -1.13
C ASP A 28 11.74 -11.87 -0.19
N GLY A 29 10.41 -11.87 -0.31
CA GLY A 29 9.54 -11.09 0.56
C GLY A 29 9.46 -9.60 0.23
N GLN A 30 9.64 -9.24 -1.05
CA GLN A 30 9.51 -7.85 -1.52
C GLN A 30 8.14 -7.27 -1.13
N LEU A 31 8.13 -5.97 -0.87
CA LEU A 31 6.88 -5.23 -0.77
C LEU A 31 6.45 -4.84 -2.19
N TYR A 32 5.26 -5.27 -2.58
CA TYR A 32 4.65 -4.87 -3.84
C TYR A 32 3.64 -3.75 -3.59
N PHE A 33 3.70 -2.74 -4.44
CA PHE A 33 2.79 -1.61 -4.48
C PHE A 33 2.08 -1.59 -5.83
N GLY A 34 0.78 -1.29 -5.80
CA GLY A 34 -0.10 -1.29 -6.96
C GLY A 34 -0.88 0.01 -7.09
N GLY A 35 -0.24 1.15 -6.87
CA GLY A 35 -0.84 2.47 -7.04
C GLY A 35 -1.86 2.87 -5.96
N VAL A 36 -2.13 4.17 -5.91
CA VAL A 36 -2.96 4.82 -4.90
C VAL A 36 -4.40 4.93 -5.37
N ARG A 37 -5.37 4.73 -4.46
CA ARG A 37 -6.81 4.87 -4.74
C ARG A 37 -7.49 5.70 -3.65
N CYS A 38 -8.54 6.44 -3.99
CA CYS A 38 -9.42 7.00 -2.96
C CYS A 38 -10.23 5.89 -2.29
N SER A 39 -10.84 6.20 -1.14
CA SER A 39 -11.61 5.27 -0.32
C SER A 39 -12.63 4.48 -1.14
N SER A 40 -13.38 5.16 -2.01
CA SER A 40 -14.40 4.55 -2.89
C SER A 40 -13.84 3.63 -3.96
N HIS A 41 -12.54 3.74 -4.29
CA HIS A 41 -11.91 2.97 -5.37
C HIS A 41 -10.83 1.99 -4.91
N THR A 42 -10.67 1.78 -3.61
CA THR A 42 -9.67 0.83 -3.07
C THR A 42 -9.88 -0.60 -3.56
N GLY A 43 -11.14 -1.03 -3.76
CA GLY A 43 -11.53 -2.34 -4.28
C GLY A 43 -11.63 -2.44 -5.81
N THR A 44 -11.27 -1.40 -6.55
CA THR A 44 -11.31 -1.43 -8.03
C THR A 44 -10.21 -2.30 -8.64
N THR A 45 -10.27 -2.46 -9.97
CA THR A 45 -9.47 -3.37 -10.82
C THR A 45 -7.99 -3.52 -10.45
N ALA A 46 -7.39 -4.59 -10.98
CA ALA A 46 -5.97 -4.87 -10.87
C ALA A 46 -5.11 -3.61 -11.17
N PRO A 47 -3.98 -3.42 -10.44
CA PRO A 47 -3.04 -2.35 -10.74
C PRO A 47 -2.64 -2.35 -12.21
N ARG A 48 -2.48 -1.16 -12.79
CA ARG A 48 -1.90 -1.05 -14.14
C ARG A 48 -0.41 -1.33 -14.08
N HIS A 49 0.18 -1.72 -15.20
CA HIS A 49 1.61 -2.01 -15.28
C HIS A 49 2.49 -0.81 -14.91
N ASP A 50 2.05 0.43 -15.16
CA ASP A 50 2.76 1.66 -14.77
C ASP A 50 2.63 2.00 -13.27
N GLU A 51 1.72 1.34 -12.55
CA GLU A 51 1.51 1.52 -11.11
C GLU A 51 2.28 0.50 -10.26
N GLU A 52 2.83 -0.55 -10.89
CA GLU A 52 3.48 -1.65 -10.18
C GLU A 52 4.89 -1.26 -9.74
N PHE A 53 5.15 -1.37 -8.45
CA PHE A 53 6.46 -1.11 -7.87
C PHE A 53 6.83 -2.19 -6.86
N TYR A 54 8.04 -2.73 -6.97
CA TYR A 54 8.57 -3.75 -6.09
C TYR A 54 9.74 -3.19 -5.30
N LEU A 55 9.58 -3.14 -3.98
CA LEU A 55 10.62 -2.71 -3.07
C LEU A 55 11.30 -3.93 -2.46
N GLU A 56 12.58 -4.10 -2.76
CA GLU A 56 13.46 -5.03 -2.06
C GLU A 56 13.68 -4.54 -0.63
N HIS A 57 12.85 -5.00 0.30
CA HIS A 57 12.89 -4.51 1.67
C HIS A 57 14.08 -5.11 2.44
N GLN A 58 15.14 -4.33 2.67
CA GLN A 58 16.37 -4.76 3.33
C GLN A 58 16.42 -4.35 4.80
N VAL A 59 17.20 -5.08 5.60
CA VAL A 59 17.46 -4.77 7.02
C VAL A 59 17.98 -3.33 7.17
N GLY A 60 17.37 -2.57 8.07
CA GLY A 60 17.69 -1.17 8.33
C GLY A 60 17.00 -0.18 7.40
N MET A 61 16.27 -0.64 6.38
CA MET A 61 15.49 0.23 5.51
C MET A 61 14.10 0.51 6.09
N ALA A 62 13.64 1.75 5.94
CA ALA A 62 12.27 2.15 6.22
C ALA A 62 11.54 2.52 4.93
N CYS A 63 10.31 2.04 4.77
CA CYS A 63 9.38 2.43 3.72
C CYS A 63 8.27 3.29 4.34
N LEU A 64 8.10 4.51 3.82
CA LEU A 64 6.97 5.38 4.15
C LEU A 64 6.01 5.42 2.96
N HIS A 65 4.74 5.11 3.18
CA HIS A 65 3.73 5.15 2.12
C HIS A 65 2.39 5.64 2.63
N LEU A 66 1.54 6.15 1.73
CA LEU A 66 0.16 6.50 2.04
C LEU A 66 -0.60 5.24 2.46
N GLY A 67 -1.52 5.36 3.42
CA GLY A 67 -2.30 4.20 3.87
C GLY A 67 -3.18 3.62 2.76
N ASN A 68 -3.68 4.46 1.86
CA ASN A 68 -4.46 4.07 0.69
C ASN A 68 -3.60 3.64 -0.53
N HIS A 69 -2.28 3.56 -0.38
CA HIS A 69 -1.43 2.93 -1.38
C HIS A 69 -1.64 1.42 -1.28
N ARG A 70 -2.27 0.83 -2.29
CA ARG A 70 -2.58 -0.60 -2.29
C ARG A 70 -1.28 -1.39 -2.37
N HIS A 71 -1.09 -2.35 -1.47
CA HIS A 71 0.17 -3.07 -1.35
C HIS A 71 0.01 -4.49 -0.79
N LYS A 72 1.06 -5.31 -0.92
CA LYS A 72 1.16 -6.67 -0.35
C LYS A 72 2.60 -6.98 0.03
N ALA A 73 2.80 -7.94 0.92
CA ALA A 73 4.11 -8.53 1.16
C ALA A 73 4.17 -9.88 0.42
N LEU A 74 5.10 -10.01 -0.52
CA LEU A 74 5.33 -11.28 -1.20
C LEU A 74 5.85 -12.34 -0.21
N PRO A 75 5.71 -13.65 -0.54
CA PRO A 75 6.21 -14.70 0.33
C PRO A 75 7.73 -14.61 0.56
N ILE A 76 8.15 -14.81 1.81
CA ILE A 76 9.54 -15.20 2.08
C ILE A 76 9.72 -16.71 1.77
N THR A 77 10.85 -17.04 1.16
CA THR A 77 11.21 -18.43 0.82
C THR A 77 12.13 -19.06 1.86
N SER A 78 12.85 -18.25 2.63
CA SER A 78 13.75 -18.67 3.71
C SER A 78 13.82 -17.62 4.82
N GLY A 79 14.18 -18.07 6.03
CA GLY A 79 14.47 -17.21 7.16
C GLY A 79 13.24 -16.61 7.85
N GLN A 80 13.45 -15.47 8.49
CA GLN A 80 12.40 -14.69 9.16
C GLN A 80 12.62 -13.21 8.85
N ARG A 81 11.53 -12.45 8.80
CA ARG A 81 11.58 -10.99 8.61
C ARG A 81 10.89 -10.33 9.81
N LEU A 82 11.61 -9.44 10.49
CA LEU A 82 11.07 -8.64 11.59
C LEU A 82 10.90 -7.19 11.13
N ASN A 83 9.68 -6.67 11.22
CA ASN A 83 9.40 -5.26 10.94
C ASN A 83 8.77 -4.56 12.14
N LEU A 84 9.06 -3.26 12.27
CA LEU A 84 8.24 -2.32 13.00
C LEU A 84 7.28 -1.64 12.01
N ILE A 85 5.98 -1.72 12.29
CA ILE A 85 4.95 -1.02 11.50
C ILE A 85 4.28 0.03 12.39
N LEU A 86 4.25 1.27 11.93
CA LEU A 86 3.52 2.37 12.56
C LEU A 86 2.43 2.85 11.60
N TRP A 87 1.18 2.75 12.03
CA TRP A 87 0.04 3.33 11.33
C TRP A 87 -0.28 4.69 11.94
N CYS A 88 -0.06 5.75 11.17
CA CYS A 88 -0.23 7.13 11.63
C CYS A 88 -1.54 7.70 11.07
N ARG A 89 -2.37 8.27 11.95
CA ARG A 89 -3.59 9.00 11.58
C ARG A 89 -3.45 10.47 11.98
N SER A 90 -3.94 11.37 11.12
CA SER A 90 -4.10 12.78 11.49
C SER A 90 -5.33 12.95 12.40
N SER A 91 -5.44 14.08 13.10
CA SER A 91 -6.62 14.40 13.91
C SER A 91 -7.91 14.48 13.08
N ASN A 92 -7.79 14.71 11.77
CA ASN A 92 -8.91 14.89 10.86
C ASN A 92 -9.13 13.66 9.96
N PHE A 93 -8.36 12.57 10.16
CA PHE A 93 -8.31 11.44 9.24
C PHE A 93 -9.68 10.86 8.89
N ASP A 94 -10.53 10.63 9.90
CA ASP A 94 -11.87 10.05 9.68
C ASP A 94 -12.75 11.02 8.88
N SER A 95 -12.73 12.31 9.22
CA SER A 95 -13.48 13.34 8.48
C SER A 95 -12.99 13.53 7.04
N GLU A 96 -11.69 13.34 6.79
CA GLU A 96 -11.10 13.38 5.44
C GLU A 96 -11.49 12.13 4.63
N LYS A 97 -11.55 10.96 5.26
CA LYS A 97 -12.05 9.73 4.64
C LYS A 97 -13.52 9.84 4.23
N GLU A 98 -14.36 10.41 5.09
CA GLU A 98 -15.78 10.63 4.82
C GLU A 98 -15.99 11.59 3.63
N LYS A 99 -15.30 12.74 3.62
CA LYS A 99 -15.36 13.70 2.50
C LYS A 99 -14.89 13.09 1.18
N ASN A 100 -13.84 12.28 1.21
CA ASN A 100 -13.36 11.57 0.02
C ASN A 100 -14.29 10.44 -0.44
N GLY A 101 -15.30 10.08 0.37
CA GLY A 101 -16.38 9.18 0.02
C GLY A 101 -17.57 9.86 -0.67
N GLU A 102 -17.66 11.20 -0.65
CA GLU A 102 -18.71 11.97 -1.31
C GLU A 102 -18.39 12.13 -2.81
N ASP A 103 -19.03 11.31 -3.66
CA ASP A 103 -19.31 11.38 -5.12
C ASP A 103 -18.27 11.92 -6.12
N THR A 104 -17.09 12.36 -5.70
CA THR A 104 -16.06 12.93 -6.57
C THR A 104 -14.75 12.19 -6.36
N CYS A 105 -14.34 11.45 -7.38
CA CYS A 105 -13.04 10.80 -7.42
C CYS A 105 -11.94 11.86 -7.48
N PRO A 106 -11.02 11.94 -6.49
CA PRO A 106 -9.94 12.92 -6.53
C PRO A 106 -8.99 12.70 -7.72
N THR A 107 -8.38 13.78 -8.23
CA THR A 107 -7.50 13.72 -9.42
C THR A 107 -6.22 12.89 -9.21
N TRP A 108 -5.78 12.75 -7.96
CA TRP A 108 -4.64 11.89 -7.60
C TRP A 108 -5.01 10.40 -7.55
N CYS A 109 -6.30 10.05 -7.56
CA CYS A 109 -6.73 8.67 -7.57
C CYS A 109 -6.36 8.05 -8.91
N GLY A 110 -5.59 6.96 -8.89
CA GLY A 110 -5.21 6.29 -10.13
C GLY A 110 -6.40 5.74 -10.92
N TYR A 111 -7.60 5.62 -10.32
CA TYR A 111 -8.84 5.31 -11.05
C TYR A 111 -9.31 6.49 -11.92
N HIS A 112 -9.31 7.72 -11.39
CA HIS A 112 -9.69 8.92 -12.16
C HIS A 112 -8.79 9.14 -13.37
N GLN A 113 -7.50 8.82 -13.20
CA GLN A 113 -6.52 8.92 -14.29
C GLN A 113 -6.84 8.01 -15.47
N ILE A 114 -7.62 6.94 -15.29
CA ILE A 114 -8.04 6.03 -16.38
C ILE A 114 -9.16 6.65 -17.22
N GLU A 115 -10.15 7.28 -16.57
CA GLU A 115 -11.30 7.87 -17.28
C GLU A 115 -10.86 8.96 -18.27
N ASN A 116 -9.82 9.73 -17.94
CA ASN A 116 -9.31 10.80 -18.81
C ASN A 116 -8.41 10.30 -19.96
N VAL A 117 -8.03 9.02 -20.04
CA VAL A 117 -7.21 8.49 -21.16
C VAL A 117 -8.07 8.15 -22.38
N HIS A 118 -9.38 8.01 -22.21
CA HIS A 118 -10.31 7.69 -23.29
C HIS A 118 -10.83 8.92 -24.05
N ASP A 119 -10.46 10.13 -23.63
CA ASP A 119 -10.91 11.41 -24.23
C ASP A 119 -9.85 12.06 -25.17
N ILE A 120 -8.86 11.31 -25.66
CA ILE A 120 -7.84 11.78 -26.63
C ILE A 120 -7.83 10.91 -27.89
#